data_AF-A0A6C0DDT4-F1
#
_entry.id   AF-A0A6C0DDT4-F1
#
_cell.length_a   1.000
_cell.length_b   1.000
_cell.length_c   1.000
_cell.angle_alpha   90.00
_cell.angle_beta   90.00
_cell.angle_gamma   90.00
#
_symmetry.space_group_name_H-M   'P 1'
#
loop_
_entity.id
_entity.type
_entity.pdbx_description
1 polymer ?
#
loop_
_entity_poly.entity_id
_entity_poly.type
_entity_poly.pdbx_seq_one_letter_code
_entity_poly.pdbx_strand_id
1 'polypeptide(L)'
;MSIYLSNLSEAYGPLLSSHWEKRENPQHYDELHSQEVHPTPHRHMLGLVGGNAVSVIKGNQVDLESDLRRINIPNTFCPSRQYQPPRASEKQIVRENTKVSLNIHVEKQHLPAYQMMAYPSVVAPLPMVNEVCQKPEKY
;
A
#
# COMPACT_ATOMS: atom_id res chain seq x y z
N MET A 1 10.39 11.79 -13.29
CA MET A 1 11.23 12.45 -12.26
C MET A 1 12.23 11.43 -11.78
N SER A 2 13.53 11.68 -11.96
CA SER A 2 14.58 10.79 -11.46
C SER A 2 14.68 11.02 -9.95
N ILE A 3 14.44 9.98 -9.16
CA ILE A 3 14.66 10.03 -7.71
C ILE A 3 16.16 9.90 -7.52
N TYR A 4 16.82 11.00 -7.15
CA TYR A 4 18.20 10.97 -6.73
C TYR A 4 18.22 10.37 -5.31
N LEU A 5 18.71 9.14 -5.17
CA LEU A 5 19.00 8.52 -3.88
C LEU A 5 20.16 9.30 -3.25
N SER A 6 19.84 10.40 -2.55
CA SER A 6 20.85 11.36 -2.07
C SER A 6 21.67 10.84 -0.89
N ASN A 7 21.17 9.82 -0.18
CA ASN A 7 21.81 9.26 1.00
C ASN A 7 22.09 7.76 0.81
N LEU A 8 23.27 7.31 1.25
CA LEU A 8 23.69 5.91 1.18
C LEU A 8 22.73 4.97 1.94
N SER A 9 22.19 5.41 3.08
CA SER A 9 21.23 4.63 3.88
C SER A 9 19.86 4.45 3.22
N GLU A 10 19.58 5.20 2.16
CA GLU A 10 18.34 5.13 1.39
C GLU A 10 18.54 4.28 0.11
N ALA A 11 19.76 4.26 -0.43
CA ALA A 11 20.12 3.47 -1.60
C ALA A 11 20.35 1.98 -1.29
N TYR A 12 20.86 1.70 -0.09
CA TYR A 12 21.16 0.36 0.38
C TYR A 12 20.21 -0.03 1.52
N GLY A 13 20.12 -1.33 1.80
CA GLY A 13 19.59 -1.81 3.08
C GLY A 13 20.38 -1.24 4.28
N PRO A 14 20.07 -1.65 5.52
CA PRO A 14 20.83 -1.19 6.68
C PRO A 14 22.34 -1.39 6.44
N LEU A 15 23.08 -0.29 6.29
CA LEU A 15 24.50 -0.34 5.94
C LEU A 15 25.24 -1.09 7.06
N LEU A 16 25.79 -2.26 6.72
CA LEU A 16 26.45 -3.15 7.67
C LEU A 16 27.87 -2.65 7.95
N SER A 17 27.99 -1.45 8.52
CA SER A 17 29.30 -0.88 8.87
C SER A 17 29.97 -1.65 10.00
N SER A 18 29.19 -2.24 10.91
CA SER A 18 29.67 -2.98 12.09
C SER A 18 28.71 -4.06 12.60
N HIS A 19 27.84 -4.61 11.75
CA HIS A 19 26.84 -5.59 12.15
C HIS A 19 27.45 -6.99 12.31
N TRP A 20 26.88 -7.81 13.20
CA TRP A 20 27.38 -9.17 13.50
C TRP A 20 27.43 -10.09 12.27
N GLU A 21 26.57 -9.84 11.28
CA GLU A 21 26.50 -10.59 10.02
C GLU A 21 27.81 -10.58 9.24
N LYS A 22 28.57 -9.46 9.25
CA LYS A 22 29.86 -9.37 8.53
C LYS A 22 30.94 -10.23 9.19
N ARG A 23 30.80 -10.55 10.48
CA ARG A 23 31.70 -11.44 11.22
C ARG A 23 31.41 -12.91 10.94
N GLU A 24 30.12 -13.27 10.78
CA GLU A 24 29.70 -14.65 10.53
C GLU A 24 29.72 -15.03 9.04
N ASN A 25 29.47 -14.07 8.14
CA ASN A 25 29.51 -14.25 6.70
C ASN A 25 30.45 -13.23 6.03
N PRO A 26 31.74 -13.56 5.85
CA PRO A 26 32.72 -12.68 5.21
C PRO A 26 32.44 -12.38 3.74
N GLN A 27 31.55 -13.13 3.10
CA GLN A 27 31.17 -12.99 1.68
C GLN A 27 29.86 -12.20 1.50
N HIS A 28 29.34 -11.60 2.56
CA HIS A 28 28.12 -10.80 2.48
C HIS A 28 28.36 -9.50 1.70
N TYR A 29 27.51 -9.24 0.71
CA TYR A 29 27.56 -8.04 -0.13
C TYR A 29 26.49 -7.04 0.33
N ASP A 30 26.80 -5.75 0.23
CA ASP A 30 25.80 -4.71 0.46
C ASP A 30 24.82 -4.67 -0.72
N GLU A 31 23.59 -5.15 -0.51
CA GLU A 31 22.55 -5.18 -1.53
C GLU A 31 21.89 -3.80 -1.69
N LEU A 32 21.70 -3.40 -2.95
CA LEU A 32 20.99 -2.18 -3.28
C LEU A 32 19.50 -2.41 -3.11
N HIS A 33 18.81 -1.53 -2.37
CA HIS A 33 17.38 -1.67 -2.14
C HIS A 33 16.57 -1.65 -3.45
N SER A 34 17.09 -0.94 -4.47
CA SER A 34 16.50 -0.88 -5.81
C SER A 34 16.54 -2.21 -6.59
N GLN A 35 17.37 -3.17 -6.16
CA GLN A 35 17.40 -4.51 -6.77
C GLN A 35 16.19 -5.34 -6.34
N GLU A 36 15.72 -5.13 -5.11
CA GLU A 36 14.57 -5.85 -4.55
C GLU A 36 13.25 -5.14 -4.87
N VAL A 37 13.25 -3.80 -4.80
CA VAL A 37 12.02 -2.99 -4.86
C VAL A 37 12.15 -1.90 -5.92
N HIS A 38 11.08 -1.72 -6.70
CA HIS A 38 11.02 -0.63 -7.68
C HIS A 38 11.04 0.74 -6.98
N PRO A 39 11.88 1.72 -7.42
CA PRO A 39 12.04 3.01 -6.74
C PRO A 39 10.74 3.84 -6.66
N THR A 40 9.81 3.62 -7.60
CA THR A 40 8.46 4.18 -7.55
C THR A 40 7.43 3.06 -7.52
N PRO A 41 7.06 2.51 -6.36
CA PRO A 41 6.10 1.40 -6.29
C PRO A 41 4.69 1.88 -6.67
N HIS A 42 4.01 1.12 -7.52
CA HIS A 42 2.65 1.41 -7.98
C HIS A 42 1.78 0.14 -7.96
N ARG A 43 0.46 0.33 -7.98
CA ARG A 43 -0.56 -0.73 -8.06
C ARG A 43 -0.98 -0.98 -9.49
N HIS A 44 -1.12 -2.25 -9.85
CA HIS A 44 -1.70 -2.61 -11.14
C HIS A 44 -3.17 -2.19 -11.17
N MET A 45 -3.56 -1.49 -12.25
CA MET A 45 -4.95 -1.11 -12.48
C MET A 45 -5.84 -2.33 -12.73
N LEU A 46 -5.29 -3.38 -13.34
CA LEU A 46 -5.97 -4.64 -13.60
C LEU A 46 -5.69 -5.60 -12.44
N GLY A 47 -6.78 -6.12 -11.85
CA GLY A 47 -6.84 -6.72 -10.53
C GLY A 47 -5.97 -7.95 -10.32
N LEU A 48 -4.69 -7.72 -10.05
CA LEU A 48 -3.85 -8.68 -9.34
C LEU A 48 -4.21 -8.63 -7.86
N VAL A 49 -4.50 -9.79 -7.28
CA VAL A 49 -4.78 -9.92 -5.84
C VAL A 49 -3.50 -10.35 -5.14
N GLY A 50 -2.78 -9.38 -4.57
CA GLY A 50 -1.55 -9.63 -3.81
C GLY A 50 -0.49 -8.55 -3.98
N GLY A 51 0.57 -8.64 -3.17
CA GLY A 51 1.70 -7.70 -3.17
C GLY A 51 1.25 -6.25 -3.02
N ASN A 52 1.82 -5.36 -3.84
CA ASN A 52 1.52 -3.93 -3.83
C ASN A 52 0.04 -3.58 -4.06
N ALA A 53 -0.77 -4.50 -4.61
CA ALA A 53 -2.20 -4.30 -4.83
C ALA A 53 -2.99 -4.23 -3.50
N VAL A 54 -2.50 -4.88 -2.45
CA VAL A 54 -3.10 -4.84 -1.11
C VAL A 54 -2.62 -3.57 -0.40
N SER A 55 -3.57 -2.80 0.12
CA SER A 55 -3.24 -1.59 0.85
C SER A 55 -2.71 -1.90 2.24
N VAL A 56 -1.49 -1.45 2.51
CA VAL A 56 -0.90 -1.46 3.85
C VAL A 56 -1.51 -0.33 4.67
N ILE A 57 -1.49 -0.46 6.00
CA ILE A 57 -1.88 0.64 6.87
C ILE A 57 -0.84 1.76 6.83
N LYS A 58 -1.31 3.00 7.00
CA LYS A 58 -0.45 4.18 7.10
C LYS A 58 0.34 4.22 8.42
N GLY A 59 -0.22 3.62 9.48
CA GLY A 59 0.43 3.50 10.78
C GLY A 59 1.50 2.41 10.82
N ASN A 60 2.04 2.17 12.01
CA ASN A 60 2.97 1.08 12.24
C ASN A 60 2.24 -0.28 12.14
N GLN A 61 2.68 -1.14 11.21
CA GLN A 61 2.13 -2.47 11.02
C GLN A 61 2.28 -3.35 12.26
N VAL A 62 3.40 -3.22 12.99
CA VAL A 62 3.67 -4.03 14.19
C VAL A 62 2.63 -3.77 15.28
N ASP A 63 2.23 -2.51 15.45
CA ASP A 63 1.25 -2.13 16.46
C ASP A 63 -0.15 -2.63 16.11
N LEU A 64 -0.52 -2.57 14.83
CA LEU A 64 -1.77 -3.14 14.34
C LEU A 64 -1.80 -4.65 14.53
N GLU A 65 -0.75 -5.37 14.13
CA GLU A 65 -0.67 -6.82 14.29
C GLU A 65 -0.71 -7.23 15.77
N SER A 66 -0.03 -6.46 16.62
CA SER A 66 -0.06 -6.67 18.07
C SER A 66 -1.45 -6.44 18.67
N ASP A 67 -2.20 -5.43 18.18
CA ASP A 67 -3.60 -5.20 18.59
C ASP A 67 -4.54 -6.31 18.09
N LEU A 68 -4.38 -6.75 16.83
CA LEU A 68 -5.15 -7.86 16.26
C LEU A 68 -4.89 -9.18 17.00
N ARG A 69 -3.65 -9.42 17.43
CA ARG A 69 -3.27 -10.55 18.30
C ARG A 69 -3.66 -10.34 19.77
N ARG A 70 -4.29 -9.22 20.11
CA ARG A 70 -4.76 -8.84 21.46
C ARG A 70 -3.65 -8.73 22.51
N ILE A 71 -2.41 -8.53 22.10
CA ILE A 71 -1.25 -8.40 23.01
C ILE A 71 -1.32 -7.07 23.77
N ASN A 72 -1.78 -6.01 23.10
CA ASN A 72 -1.87 -4.66 23.66
C ASN A 72 -3.09 -4.44 24.56
N ILE A 73 -3.95 -5.45 24.72
CA ILE A 73 -5.22 -5.35 25.44
C ILE A 73 -5.07 -5.98 26.83
N PRO A 74 -5.51 -5.33 27.92
CA PRO A 74 -5.43 -5.91 29.25
C PRO A 74 -6.33 -7.15 29.36
N ASN A 75 -5.81 -8.21 29.97
CA ASN A 75 -6.58 -9.43 30.24
C ASN A 75 -7.61 -9.16 31.35
N THR A 76 -8.81 -8.72 30.95
CA THR A 76 -9.90 -8.38 31.86
C THR A 76 -11.25 -8.87 31.31
N PHE A 77 -12.18 -9.18 32.20
CA PHE A 77 -13.55 -9.56 31.84
C PHE A 77 -14.46 -8.36 31.57
N CYS A 78 -13.97 -7.13 31.72
CA CYS A 78 -14.77 -5.93 31.49
C CYS A 78 -14.99 -5.73 29.97
N PRO A 79 -16.23 -5.75 29.46
CA PRO A 79 -16.49 -5.67 28.02
C PRO A 79 -15.95 -4.40 27.36
N SER A 80 -15.93 -3.27 28.08
CA SER A 80 -15.42 -1.99 27.57
C SER A 80 -13.90 -1.98 27.37
N ARG A 81 -13.17 -2.89 28.03
CA ARG A 81 -11.71 -3.04 27.93
C ARG A 81 -11.28 -4.15 26.99
N GLN A 82 -12.23 -4.91 26.44
CA GLN A 82 -11.96 -5.89 25.39
C GLN A 82 -11.83 -5.21 24.03
N TYR A 83 -11.39 -5.96 23.02
CA TYR A 83 -11.31 -5.47 21.65
C TYR A 83 -12.69 -4.98 21.20
N GLN A 84 -12.78 -3.68 20.92
CA GLN A 84 -13.91 -3.06 20.25
C GLN A 84 -13.47 -2.68 18.84
N PRO A 85 -14.18 -3.12 17.80
CA PRO A 85 -13.87 -2.70 16.45
C PRO A 85 -14.11 -1.19 16.31
N PRO A 86 -13.22 -0.45 15.63
CA PRO A 86 -13.46 0.96 15.35
C PRO A 86 -14.73 1.12 14.51
N ARG A 87 -15.45 2.22 14.72
CA ARG A 87 -16.59 2.56 13.87
C ARG A 87 -16.10 2.83 12.45
N ALA A 88 -16.94 2.64 11.44
CA ALA A 88 -16.53 2.77 10.02
C ALA A 88 -15.92 4.14 9.67
N SER A 89 -16.24 5.20 10.42
CA SER A 89 -15.69 6.55 10.25
C SER A 89 -14.40 6.81 11.05
N GLU A 90 -14.09 5.95 12.03
CA GLU A 90 -12.93 6.12 12.91
C GLU A 90 -11.67 5.59 12.21
N LYS A 91 -10.68 6.47 12.14
CA LYS A 91 -9.43 6.21 11.42
C LYS A 91 -8.29 5.76 12.33
N GLN A 92 -8.57 5.72 13.63
CA GLN A 92 -7.59 5.47 14.66
C GLN A 92 -8.22 4.59 15.74
N ILE A 93 -7.43 3.63 16.21
CA ILE A 93 -7.71 2.85 17.40
C ILE A 93 -6.88 3.45 18.53
N VAL A 94 -7.57 3.95 19.56
CA VAL A 94 -6.95 4.48 20.77
C VAL A 94 -7.03 3.41 21.85
N ARG A 95 -5.88 3.04 22.40
CA ARG A 95 -5.77 2.11 23.53
C ARG A 95 -5.12 2.85 24.70
N GLU A 96 -5.93 3.19 25.68
CA GLU A 96 -5.46 3.80 26.93
C GLU A 96 -5.54 2.77 28.06
N ASN A 97 -4.37 2.37 28.55
CA ASN A 97 -4.21 1.51 29.70
C ASN A 97 -3.19 2.12 30.65
N THR A 98 -3.20 1.70 31.92
CA THR A 98 -2.32 2.23 32.98
C THR A 98 -0.83 2.09 32.66
N LYS A 99 -0.45 1.11 31.82
CA LYS A 99 0.94 0.86 31.42
C LYS A 99 1.28 1.32 30.01
N VAL A 100 0.27 1.50 29.15
CA VAL A 100 0.46 1.60 27.70
C VAL A 100 -0.60 2.53 27.14
N SER A 101 -0.17 3.61 26.49
CA SER A 101 -0.99 4.51 25.69
C SER A 101 -0.58 4.38 24.23
N LEU A 102 -1.43 3.75 23.41
CA LEU A 102 -1.15 3.49 22.00
C LEU A 102 -2.21 4.10 21.10
N ASN A 103 -1.73 4.73 20.03
CA ASN A 103 -2.53 5.38 19.00
C ASN A 103 -2.20 4.74 17.66
N ILE A 104 -3.10 3.88 17.18
CA ILE A 104 -2.88 3.07 15.98
C ILE A 104 -3.72 3.65 14.83
N HIS A 105 -3.06 4.17 13.80
CA HIS A 105 -3.75 4.66 12.60
C HIS A 105 -4.08 3.49 11.65
N VAL A 106 -5.36 3.30 11.37
CA VAL A 106 -5.90 2.20 10.54
C VAL A 106 -6.26 2.69 9.12
N GLU A 107 -5.92 3.94 8.79
CA GLU A 107 -6.07 4.46 7.43
C GLU A 107 -5.31 3.57 6.43
N LYS A 108 -6.01 3.11 5.39
CA LYS A 108 -5.39 2.36 4.30
C LYS A 108 -4.57 3.32 3.43
N GLN A 109 -3.29 3.05 3.28
CA GLN A 109 -2.44 3.76 2.35
C GLN A 109 -2.36 3.01 1.03
N HIS A 110 -2.97 3.62 0.02
CA HIS A 110 -3.07 3.09 -1.32
C HIS A 110 -1.94 3.66 -2.18
N LEU A 111 -1.10 2.81 -2.75
CA LEU A 111 -0.13 3.24 -3.76
C LEU A 111 -0.85 3.76 -5.02
N PRO A 112 -0.26 4.67 -5.80
CA PRO A 112 -0.85 5.13 -7.06
C PRO A 112 -1.09 3.96 -8.02
N ALA A 113 -2.22 3.97 -8.74
CA ALA A 113 -2.51 2.95 -9.74
C ALA A 113 -1.81 3.28 -11.07
N TYR A 114 -1.30 2.28 -11.76
CA TYR A 114 -0.71 2.40 -13.10
C TYR A 114 -1.13 1.23 -13.99
N GLN A 115 -1.14 1.51 -15.29
CA GLN A 115 -1.40 0.51 -16.31
C GLN A 115 -0.07 -0.03 -16.83
N MET A 116 0.24 -1.29 -16.50
CA MET A 116 1.46 -1.95 -16.99
C MET A 116 1.46 -2.20 -18.49
N MET A 117 0.30 -2.58 -19.03
CA MET A 117 0.15 -3.01 -20.41
C MET A 117 -0.51 -1.88 -21.20
N ALA A 118 0.19 -1.31 -22.16
CA ALA A 118 -0.43 -0.38 -23.10
C ALA A 118 -1.48 -1.13 -23.92
N TYR A 119 -2.75 -0.71 -23.84
CA TYR A 119 -3.75 -1.15 -24.80
C TYR A 119 -3.52 -0.39 -26.10
N PRO A 120 -3.56 -1.07 -27.26
CA PRO A 120 -3.54 -0.37 -28.53
C PRO A 120 -4.74 0.59 -28.57
N SER A 121 -4.54 1.79 -29.12
CA SER A 121 -5.63 2.72 -29.35
C SER A 121 -6.64 2.07 -30.29
N VAL A 122 -7.83 1.72 -29.79
CA VAL A 122 -8.91 1.31 -30.67
C VAL A 122 -9.42 2.57 -31.35
N VAL A 123 -9.33 2.63 -32.67
CA VAL A 123 -9.96 3.70 -33.44
C VAL A 123 -11.47 3.65 -33.18
N ALA A 124 -12.06 4.80 -32.85
CA ALA A 124 -13.50 4.91 -32.68
C ALA A 124 -14.22 4.41 -33.94
N PRO A 125 -15.39 3.77 -33.82
CA PRO A 125 -16.18 3.39 -34.98
C PRO A 125 -16.53 4.65 -35.79
N LEU A 126 -16.66 4.47 -37.11
CA LEU A 126 -17.17 5.52 -37.98
C LEU A 126 -18.50 6.04 -37.41
N PRO A 127 -18.77 7.36 -37.47
CA PRO A 127 -20.01 7.92 -36.95
C PRO A 127 -21.20 7.23 -37.64
N MET A 128 -22.23 6.92 -36.86
CA MET A 128 -23.44 6.30 -37.39
C MET A 128 -24.09 7.26 -38.40
N VAL A 129 -24.11 6.86 -39.67
CA VAL A 129 -24.84 7.58 -40.72
C VAL A 129 -26.29 7.15 -40.62
N ASN A 130 -27.18 8.09 -40.27
CA ASN A 130 -28.61 7.83 -40.26
C ASN A 130 -29.15 7.96 -41.69
N GLU A 131 -29.16 6.85 -42.43
CA GLU A 131 -29.81 6.74 -43.73
C GLU A 131 -31.33 6.68 -43.54
N VAL A 132 -31.94 7.81 -43.22
CA VAL A 132 -33.40 7.94 -43.24
C VAL A 132 -33.83 8.15 -44.69
N CYS A 133 -34.75 7.32 -45.19
CA CYS A 133 -35.52 7.66 -46.38
C CYS A 133 -36.31 8.94 -46.09
N GLN A 134 -35.75 10.10 -46.45
CA GLN A 134 -36.53 11.34 -46.48
C GLN A 134 -37.58 11.19 -47.57
N LYS A 135 -38.86 11.16 -47.19
CA LYS A 135 -39.97 11.15 -48.13
C LYS A 135 -39.82 12.40 -49.02
N PRO A 136 -39.68 12.29 -50.35
CA PRO A 136 -39.40 13.43 -51.22
C PRO A 136 -40.61 14.36 -51.44
N GLU A 137 -41.75 14.09 -50.80
CA GLU A 137 -42.99 14.82 -51.03
C GLU A 137 -43.09 16.05 -50.12
N LYS A 138 -42.63 17.18 -50.64
CA LYS A 138 -43.25 18.46 -50.32
C LYS A 138 -43.11 19.43 -51.49
N TYR A 139 -43.85 19.15 -52.58
CA TYR A 139 -44.68 20.08 -53.37
C TYR A 139 -45.60 19.23 -54.27
#